data_AF-A0A412XXC4-F1
#
_entry.id   AF-A0A412XXC4-F1
#
_cell.length_a   1.000
_cell.length_b   1.000
_cell.length_c   1.000
_cell.angle_alpha   90.00
_cell.angle_beta   90.00
_cell.angle_gamma   90.00
#
_symmetry.space_group_name_H-M   'P 1'
#
loop_
_entity.id
_entity.type
_entity.pdbx_description
1 polymer ?
#
loop_
_entity_poly.entity_id
_entity_poly.type
_entity_poly.pdbx_seq_one_letter_code
_entity_poly.pdbx_strand_id
1 'polypeptide(L)'
;MELGMKSFLKKYWWIILLLLIAPIVINYIIICPSPCKIVADQSAWLSFFGSFYGSAIMVGVTLYVLERQSQDNHQENLAIQEKNNSLHEYQIKIQWLDKLRDAVCKFYTSFYLNDLLVIADDIIFKRDYVNTKQLLKRLIDESNVASFNLFILFPKNLDNAEMSLLSKIHQLSDEHSALLEDLDWVISGVASHNGNFEMLKDNYISGTEEYRNEKINGYQTTSKRIWEIIKFYNYNICDNRKNIIDERMLSTELFSFANLQKAISELINYEEDKISKIIKQ
;
A
#
# COMPACT_ATOMS: atom_id res chain seq x y z
N MET A 1 -43.37 -10.98 -9.68
CA MET A 1 -43.79 -12.38 -9.90
C MET A 1 -44.36 -12.60 -11.30
N GLU A 2 -45.27 -11.74 -11.78
CA GLU A 2 -45.90 -11.85 -13.11
C GLU A 2 -44.93 -11.81 -14.31
N LEU A 3 -43.88 -10.99 -14.26
CA LEU A 3 -42.90 -10.87 -15.36
C LEU A 3 -42.11 -12.17 -15.61
N GLY A 4 -41.74 -12.89 -14.54
CA GLY A 4 -41.00 -14.16 -14.65
C GLY A 4 -41.87 -15.31 -15.15
N MET A 5 -43.14 -15.34 -14.74
CA MET A 5 -44.09 -16.37 -15.20
C MET A 5 -44.41 -16.22 -16.70
N LYS A 6 -44.60 -14.97 -17.18
CA LYS A 6 -44.82 -14.70 -18.61
C LYS A 6 -43.61 -15.09 -19.48
N SER A 7 -42.40 -14.81 -19.01
CA SER A 7 -41.16 -15.22 -19.69
C SER A 7 -41.00 -16.73 -19.77
N PHE A 8 -41.24 -17.44 -18.66
CA PHE A 8 -41.20 -18.90 -18.57
C PHE A 8 -42.21 -19.54 -19.53
N LEU A 9 -43.47 -19.11 -19.48
CA LEU A 9 -44.54 -19.60 -20.36
C LEU A 9 -44.22 -19.36 -21.84
N LYS A 10 -43.61 -18.22 -22.18
CA LYS A 10 -43.18 -17.92 -23.56
C LYS A 10 -42.03 -18.80 -24.02
N LYS A 11 -41.06 -19.08 -23.13
CA LYS A 11 -39.90 -19.94 -23.40
C LYS A 11 -40.30 -21.41 -23.63
N TYR A 12 -41.31 -21.89 -22.89
CA TYR A 12 -41.78 -23.27 -22.94
C TYR A 12 -43.12 -23.47 -23.67
N TRP A 13 -43.58 -22.46 -24.44
CA TRP A 13 -44.87 -22.47 -25.12
C TRP A 13 -45.07 -23.68 -26.06
N TRP A 14 -44.03 -24.09 -26.78
CA TRP A 14 -44.08 -25.26 -27.66
C TRP A 14 -44.33 -26.57 -26.92
N ILE A 15 -43.84 -26.70 -25.68
CA ILE A 15 -44.07 -27.87 -24.83
C ILE A 15 -45.51 -27.88 -24.31
N ILE A 16 -46.04 -26.71 -23.94
CA ILE A 16 -47.44 -26.54 -23.55
C ILE A 16 -48.38 -26.90 -24.71
N LEU A 17 -48.06 -26.45 -25.92
CA LEU A 17 -48.79 -26.79 -27.13
C LEU A 17 -48.78 -28.30 -27.39
N LEU A 18 -47.63 -28.95 -27.24
CA LEU A 18 -47.48 -30.40 -27.41
C LEU A 18 -48.29 -31.19 -26.37
N LEU A 19 -48.30 -30.74 -25.11
CA LEU A 19 -49.11 -31.33 -24.03
C LEU A 19 -50.63 -31.20 -24.27
N LEU A 20 -51.07 -30.10 -24.87
CA LEU A 20 -52.48 -29.88 -25.24
C LEU A 20 -52.92 -30.75 -26.42
N ILE A 21 -52.03 -30.98 -27.38
CA ILE A 21 -52.30 -31.76 -28.60
C ILE A 21 -52.12 -33.27 -28.36
N ALA A 22 -51.32 -33.68 -27.37
CA ALA A 22 -51.03 -35.08 -27.06
C ALA A 22 -52.27 -35.98 -26.91
N PRO A 23 -53.36 -35.61 -26.20
CA PRO A 23 -54.54 -36.45 -26.11
C PRO A 23 -55.21 -36.68 -27.46
N ILE A 24 -55.25 -35.66 -28.32
CA ILE A 24 -55.85 -35.73 -29.65
C ILE A 24 -55.04 -36.69 -30.52
N VAL A 25 -53.71 -36.57 -30.49
CA VAL A 25 -52.79 -37.44 -31.24
C VAL A 25 -52.85 -38.88 -30.74
N ILE A 26 -52.82 -39.10 -29.42
CA ILE A 26 -52.91 -40.43 -28.82
C ILE A 26 -54.25 -41.08 -29.18
N ASN A 27 -55.36 -40.34 -29.06
CA ASN A 27 -56.69 -40.84 -29.41
C ASN A 27 -56.79 -41.17 -30.91
N TYR A 28 -56.19 -40.34 -31.78
CA TYR A 28 -56.13 -40.59 -33.23
C TYR A 28 -55.31 -41.84 -33.59
N ILE A 29 -54.16 -42.05 -32.95
CA ILE A 29 -53.30 -43.24 -33.15
C ILE A 29 -54.03 -44.53 -32.76
N ILE A 30 -54.88 -44.48 -31.72
CA ILE A 30 -55.61 -45.64 -31.20
C ILE A 30 -56.79 -46.03 -32.10
N ILE A 31 -57.39 -45.07 -32.80
CA ILE A 31 -58.47 -45.30 -33.78
C ILE A 31 -57.92 -45.88 -35.10
N CYS A 32 -56.64 -45.63 -35.39
CA CYS A 32 -55.94 -46.23 -36.54
C CYS A 32 -55.91 -47.77 -36.40
N PRO A 33 -56.22 -48.56 -37.44
CA PRO A 33 -56.34 -50.01 -37.32
C PRO A 33 -54.99 -50.65 -37.01
N SER A 34 -54.73 -50.83 -35.72
CA SER A 34 -53.56 -51.49 -35.16
C SER A 34 -53.89 -52.96 -34.85
N PRO A 35 -52.94 -53.89 -35.02
CA PRO A 35 -53.15 -55.31 -34.68
C PRO A 35 -53.43 -55.56 -33.18
N CYS A 36 -53.24 -54.56 -32.31
CA CYS A 36 -53.53 -54.64 -30.88
C CYS A 36 -54.76 -53.80 -30.52
N LYS A 37 -55.87 -54.45 -30.15
CA LYS A 37 -57.08 -53.78 -29.62
C LYS A 37 -56.85 -53.29 -28.20
N ILE A 38 -56.44 -52.03 -28.04
CA ILE A 38 -56.38 -51.36 -26.74
C ILE A 38 -57.75 -50.73 -26.49
N VAL A 39 -58.64 -51.44 -25.81
CA VAL A 39 -59.97 -50.94 -25.44
C VAL A 39 -60.03 -50.86 -23.91
N ALA A 40 -59.58 -49.74 -23.36
CA ALA A 40 -59.77 -49.40 -21.95
C ALA A 40 -61.12 -48.69 -21.77
N ASP A 41 -61.74 -48.83 -20.59
CA ASP A 41 -63.00 -48.15 -20.27
C ASP A 41 -62.81 -46.63 -20.10
N GLN A 42 -63.91 -45.88 -20.09
CA GLN A 42 -63.87 -44.41 -19.97
C GLN A 42 -63.17 -43.96 -18.67
N SER A 43 -63.29 -44.75 -17.60
CA SER A 43 -62.67 -44.49 -16.30
C SER A 43 -61.14 -44.58 -16.39
N ALA A 44 -60.60 -45.63 -17.00
CA ALA A 44 -59.17 -45.80 -17.21
C ALA A 44 -58.57 -44.69 -18.08
N TRP A 45 -59.29 -44.24 -19.11
CA TRP A 45 -58.86 -43.12 -19.96
C TRP A 45 -58.80 -41.79 -19.22
N LEU A 46 -59.84 -41.48 -18.44
CA LEU A 46 -59.88 -40.28 -17.62
C LEU A 46 -58.74 -40.29 -16.59
N SER A 47 -58.48 -41.44 -15.98
CA SER A 47 -57.41 -41.62 -15.00
C SER A 47 -56.01 -41.50 -15.60
N PHE A 48 -55.80 -42.02 -16.82
CA PHE A 48 -54.55 -41.86 -17.57
C PHE A 48 -54.26 -40.39 -17.87
N PHE A 49 -55.22 -39.67 -18.48
CA PHE A 49 -55.01 -38.26 -18.81
C PHE A 49 -54.92 -37.37 -17.57
N GLY A 50 -55.70 -37.66 -16.51
CA GLY A 50 -55.57 -36.97 -15.22
C GLY A 50 -54.17 -37.13 -14.62
N SER A 51 -53.61 -38.35 -14.66
CA SER A 51 -52.24 -38.63 -14.19
C SER A 51 -51.18 -37.99 -15.08
N PHE A 52 -51.37 -38.00 -16.40
CA PHE A 52 -50.49 -37.37 -17.38
C PHE A 52 -50.41 -35.85 -17.17
N TYR A 53 -51.56 -35.17 -17.08
CA TYR A 53 -51.60 -33.73 -16.83
C TYR A 53 -51.11 -33.36 -15.44
N GLY A 54 -51.46 -34.13 -14.41
CA GLY A 54 -50.94 -33.93 -13.06
C GLY A 54 -49.41 -34.02 -13.02
N SER A 55 -48.83 -35.01 -13.69
CA SER A 55 -47.38 -35.17 -13.81
C SER A 55 -46.73 -34.03 -14.59
N ALA A 56 -47.34 -33.61 -15.71
CA ALA A 56 -46.83 -32.52 -16.52
C ALA A 56 -46.83 -31.17 -15.77
N ILE A 57 -47.90 -30.89 -15.01
CA ILE A 57 -47.97 -29.70 -14.15
C ILE A 57 -46.88 -29.75 -13.08
N MET A 58 -46.71 -30.90 -12.41
CA MET A 58 -45.66 -31.06 -11.39
C MET A 58 -44.25 -30.85 -11.95
N VAL A 59 -43.95 -31.40 -13.13
CA VAL A 59 -42.67 -31.16 -13.82
C VAL A 59 -42.51 -29.67 -14.14
N GLY A 60 -43.56 -29.01 -14.64
CA GLY A 60 -43.54 -27.57 -14.94
C GLY A 60 -43.27 -26.69 -13.72
N VAL A 61 -43.95 -26.97 -12.60
CA VAL A 61 -43.72 -26.27 -11.31
C VAL A 61 -42.30 -26.53 -10.81
N THR A 62 -41.82 -27.77 -10.88
CA THR A 62 -40.48 -28.15 -10.44
C THR A 62 -39.41 -27.42 -11.24
N LEU A 63 -39.53 -27.38 -12.58
CA LEU A 63 -38.61 -26.65 -13.45
C LEU A 63 -38.64 -25.14 -13.19
N TYR A 64 -39.83 -24.57 -12.95
CA TYR A 64 -39.96 -23.16 -12.62
C TYR A 64 -39.26 -22.80 -11.30
N VAL A 65 -39.47 -23.61 -10.25
CA VAL A 65 -38.82 -23.42 -8.95
C VAL A 65 -37.30 -23.58 -9.08
N LEU A 66 -36.82 -24.59 -9.81
CA LEU A 66 -35.40 -24.80 -10.08
C LEU A 66 -34.77 -23.63 -10.83
N GLU A 67 -35.41 -23.14 -11.89
CA GLU A 67 -34.91 -21.99 -12.66
C GLU A 67 -34.83 -20.74 -11.79
N ARG A 68 -35.82 -20.51 -10.93
CA ARG A 68 -35.83 -19.39 -9.98
C ARG A 68 -34.74 -19.52 -8.92
N GLN A 69 -34.64 -20.68 -8.27
CA GLN A 69 -33.58 -20.96 -7.31
C GLN A 69 -32.19 -20.81 -7.92
N SER A 70 -32.00 -21.26 -9.16
CA SER A 70 -30.72 -21.09 -9.85
C SER A 70 -30.38 -19.62 -10.13
N GLN A 71 -31.37 -18.78 -10.45
CA GLN A 71 -31.17 -17.34 -10.66
C GLN A 71 -30.84 -16.63 -9.35
N ASP A 72 -31.59 -16.90 -8.30
CA ASP A 72 -31.39 -16.32 -6.97
C ASP A 72 -30.00 -16.73 -6.43
N ASN A 73 -29.63 -18.01 -6.53
CA ASN A 73 -28.29 -18.51 -6.14
C ASN A 73 -27.15 -17.85 -6.94
N HIS A 74 -27.35 -17.58 -8.24
CA HIS A 74 -26.32 -16.92 -9.04
C HIS A 74 -26.09 -15.48 -8.58
N GLN A 75 -27.16 -14.74 -8.29
CA GLN A 75 -27.08 -13.37 -7.77
C GLN A 75 -26.42 -13.35 -6.37
N GLU A 76 -26.81 -14.26 -5.48
CA GLU A 76 -26.20 -14.39 -4.17
C GLU A 76 -24.70 -14.73 -4.27
N ASN A 77 -24.31 -15.64 -5.16
CA ASN A 77 -22.91 -15.98 -5.36
C ASN A 77 -22.07 -14.80 -5.88
N LEU A 78 -22.62 -13.99 -6.80
CA LEU A 78 -21.94 -12.79 -7.27
C LEU A 78 -21.75 -11.77 -6.14
N ALA A 79 -22.78 -11.54 -5.32
CA ALA A 79 -22.72 -10.64 -4.17
C ALA A 79 -21.72 -11.14 -3.10
N ILE A 80 -21.70 -12.46 -2.84
CA ILE A 80 -20.73 -13.08 -1.93
C ILE A 80 -19.31 -12.94 -2.47
N GLN A 81 -19.11 -13.15 -3.78
CA GLN A 81 -17.80 -13.01 -4.40
C GLN A 81 -17.27 -11.59 -4.30
N GLU A 82 -18.11 -10.59 -4.58
CA GLU A 82 -17.76 -9.17 -4.46
C GLU A 82 -17.37 -8.82 -3.01
N LYS A 83 -18.18 -9.24 -2.04
CA LYS A 83 -17.89 -9.05 -0.62
C LYS A 83 -16.60 -9.76 -0.16
N ASN A 84 -16.34 -10.96 -0.67
CA ASN A 84 -15.11 -11.69 -0.35
C ASN A 84 -13.88 -10.99 -0.95
N ASN A 85 -14.00 -10.44 -2.15
CA ASN A 85 -12.93 -9.69 -2.78
C ASN A 85 -12.60 -8.42 -1.99
N SER A 86 -13.62 -7.64 -1.58
CA SER A 86 -13.39 -6.43 -0.77
C SER A 86 -12.81 -6.74 0.61
N LEU A 87 -13.26 -7.82 1.24
CA LEU A 87 -12.70 -8.29 2.52
C LEU A 87 -11.24 -8.74 2.37
N HIS A 88 -10.90 -9.43 1.28
CA HIS A 88 -9.55 -9.86 1.00
C HIS A 88 -8.62 -8.66 0.73
N GLU A 89 -9.07 -7.69 -0.06
CA GLU A 89 -8.34 -6.44 -0.30
C GLU A 89 -8.08 -5.68 1.01
N TYR A 90 -9.10 -5.53 1.84
CA TYR A 90 -8.96 -4.93 3.17
C TYR A 90 -7.92 -5.64 4.03
N GLN A 91 -7.91 -6.98 4.06
CA GLN A 91 -6.92 -7.76 4.82
C GLN A 91 -5.49 -7.51 4.34
N ILE A 92 -5.26 -7.52 3.02
CA ILE A 92 -3.94 -7.21 2.44
C ILE A 92 -3.51 -5.81 2.85
N LYS A 93 -4.42 -4.83 2.78
CA LYS A 93 -4.13 -3.44 3.10
C LYS A 93 -3.83 -3.22 4.58
N ILE A 94 -4.53 -3.88 5.49
CA ILE A 94 -4.22 -3.84 6.92
C ILE A 94 -2.85 -4.46 7.21
N GLN A 95 -2.52 -5.61 6.60
CA GLN A 95 -1.19 -6.21 6.75
C GLN A 95 -0.08 -5.30 6.22
N TRP A 96 -0.34 -4.60 5.11
CA TRP A 96 0.58 -3.59 4.58
C TRP A 96 0.73 -2.40 5.53
N LEU A 97 -0.36 -1.92 6.14
CA LEU A 97 -0.33 -0.84 7.12
C LEU A 97 0.48 -1.22 8.36
N ASP A 98 0.39 -2.46 8.83
CA ASP A 98 1.21 -2.92 9.96
C ASP A 98 2.70 -2.93 9.60
N LYS A 99 3.06 -3.36 8.38
CA LYS A 99 4.44 -3.25 7.88
C LYS A 99 4.88 -1.79 7.76
N LEU A 100 4.00 -0.90 7.35
CA LEU A 100 4.27 0.53 7.30
C LEU A 100 4.56 1.09 8.69
N ARG A 101 3.72 0.77 9.69
CA ARG A 101 3.93 1.16 11.10
C ARG A 101 5.28 0.68 11.63
N ASP A 102 5.67 -0.55 11.33
CA ASP A 102 6.98 -1.07 11.73
C ASP A 102 8.14 -0.32 11.04
N ALA A 103 7.99 -0.03 9.74
CA ALA A 103 9.01 0.70 8.97
C ALA A 103 9.17 2.15 9.43
N VAL A 104 8.06 2.88 9.66
CA VAL A 104 8.12 4.26 10.17
C VAL A 104 8.65 4.32 11.60
N CYS A 105 8.37 3.33 12.44
CA CYS A 105 8.98 3.24 13.78
C CYS A 105 10.51 3.09 13.69
N LYS A 106 11.00 2.19 12.83
CA LYS A 106 12.44 2.01 12.61
C LYS A 106 13.10 3.27 12.04
N PHE A 107 12.43 3.91 11.08
CA PHE A 107 12.86 5.19 10.50
C PHE A 107 12.90 6.31 11.55
N TYR A 108 11.87 6.43 12.39
CA TYR A 108 11.85 7.40 13.47
C TYR A 108 13.02 7.20 14.44
N THR A 109 13.30 5.94 14.82
CA THR A 109 14.39 5.63 15.74
C THR A 109 15.77 5.86 15.14
N SER A 110 15.92 5.85 13.81
CA SER A 110 17.23 6.00 13.14
C SER A 110 17.77 7.43 13.10
N PHE A 111 17.04 8.41 13.67
CA PHE A 111 17.50 9.80 13.70
C PHE A 111 18.52 10.06 14.82
N TYR A 112 18.59 9.20 15.84
CA TYR A 112 19.66 9.13 16.85
C TYR A 112 20.13 10.50 17.41
N LEU A 113 19.21 11.39 17.79
CA LEU A 113 19.59 12.75 18.23
C LEU A 113 20.61 12.79 19.38
N ASN A 114 20.53 11.84 20.32
CA ASN A 114 21.49 11.76 21.42
C ASN A 114 22.90 11.36 20.92
N ASP A 115 22.99 10.40 19.99
CA ASP A 115 24.29 9.97 19.45
C ASP A 115 24.91 11.08 18.58
N LEU A 116 24.08 11.87 17.89
CA LEU A 116 24.55 13.05 17.15
C LEU A 116 25.20 14.08 18.08
N LEU A 117 24.65 14.30 19.29
CA LEU A 117 25.25 15.19 20.28
C LEU A 117 26.60 14.65 20.78
N VAL A 118 26.70 13.34 21.02
CA VAL A 118 27.98 12.71 21.40
C VAL A 118 29.02 12.88 20.29
N ILE A 119 28.63 12.65 19.03
CA ILE A 119 29.52 12.84 17.88
C ILE A 119 29.97 14.30 17.77
N ALA A 120 29.04 15.26 17.92
CA ALA A 120 29.36 16.68 17.88
C ALA A 120 30.37 17.06 18.98
N ASP A 121 30.14 16.63 20.23
CA ASP A 121 31.06 16.86 21.34
C ASP A 121 32.44 16.25 21.08
N ASP A 122 32.51 15.03 20.56
CA ASP A 122 33.78 14.37 20.23
C ASP A 122 34.56 15.13 19.16
N ILE A 123 33.89 15.63 18.12
CA ILE A 123 34.49 16.49 17.09
C ILE A 123 35.04 17.77 17.72
N ILE A 124 34.24 18.45 18.53
CA ILE A 124 34.56 19.73 19.16
C ILE A 124 35.79 19.58 20.07
N PHE A 125 35.79 18.57 20.94
CA PHE A 125 36.81 18.37 21.96
C PHE A 125 37.97 17.47 21.52
N LYS A 126 38.03 17.08 20.25
CA LYS A 126 39.08 16.20 19.68
C LYS A 126 39.20 14.86 20.40
N ARG A 127 38.06 14.22 20.71
CA ARG A 127 38.03 12.95 21.42
C ARG A 127 37.87 11.79 20.44
N ASP A 128 38.62 10.72 20.72
CA ASP A 128 38.49 9.38 20.14
C ASP A 128 37.85 9.26 18.73
N TYR A 129 38.49 9.90 17.73
CA TYR A 129 37.95 9.95 16.38
C TYR A 129 37.71 8.59 15.73
N VAL A 130 38.45 7.55 16.16
CA VAL A 130 38.27 6.20 15.62
C VAL A 130 36.89 5.67 16.04
N ASN A 131 36.56 5.76 17.32
CA ASN A 131 35.26 5.33 17.82
C ASN A 131 34.13 6.24 17.33
N THR A 132 34.34 7.56 17.29
CA THR A 132 33.35 8.49 16.75
C THR A 132 33.04 8.21 15.28
N LYS A 133 34.05 7.89 14.47
CA LYS A 133 33.87 7.52 13.05
C LYS A 133 33.13 6.20 12.89
N GLN A 134 33.43 5.19 13.72
CA GLN A 134 32.70 3.92 13.70
C GLN A 134 31.23 4.10 14.09
N LEU A 135 30.98 4.89 15.13
CA LEU A 135 29.63 5.24 15.56
C LEU A 135 28.87 5.93 14.42
N LEU A 136 29.45 6.98 13.83
CA LEU A 136 28.82 7.74 12.76
C LEU A 136 28.51 6.87 11.53
N LYS A 137 29.46 6.02 11.12
CA LYS A 137 29.23 5.06 10.02
C LYS A 137 28.04 4.15 10.30
N ARG A 138 27.94 3.64 11.54
CA ARG A 138 26.78 2.83 11.95
C ARG A 138 25.47 3.61 11.82
N LEU A 139 25.43 4.87 12.28
CA LEU A 139 24.22 5.70 12.18
C LEU A 139 23.82 5.94 10.71
N ILE A 140 24.79 6.18 9.83
CA ILE A 140 24.56 6.32 8.38
C ILE A 140 23.97 5.04 7.80
N ASP A 141 24.59 3.89 8.07
CA ASP A 141 24.13 2.59 7.55
C ASP A 141 22.71 2.26 8.05
N GLU A 142 22.42 2.49 9.33
CA GLU A 142 21.11 2.25 9.94
C GLU A 142 20.04 3.21 9.39
N SER A 143 20.37 4.50 9.22
CA SER A 143 19.46 5.49 8.64
C SER A 143 19.13 5.16 7.19
N ASN A 144 20.13 4.78 6.39
CA ASN A 144 19.93 4.38 4.99
C ASN A 144 19.04 3.14 4.88
N VAL A 145 19.27 2.12 5.71
CA VAL A 145 18.45 0.90 5.73
C VAL A 145 17.02 1.21 6.15
N ALA A 146 16.82 2.05 7.16
CA ALA A 146 15.49 2.41 7.64
C ALA A 146 14.72 3.24 6.59
N SER A 147 15.38 4.20 5.96
CA SER A 147 14.83 5.01 4.86
C SER A 147 14.43 4.13 3.68
N PHE A 148 15.32 3.25 3.21
CA PHE A 148 15.03 2.32 2.12
C PHE A 148 13.81 1.42 2.42
N ASN A 149 13.76 0.84 3.62
CA ASN A 149 12.67 -0.04 4.04
C ASN A 149 11.33 0.69 4.14
N LEU A 150 11.33 1.98 4.44
CA LEU A 150 10.11 2.79 4.42
C LEU A 150 9.65 3.04 2.98
N PHE A 151 10.54 3.57 2.14
CA PHE A 151 10.15 4.02 0.79
C PHE A 151 9.80 2.85 -0.16
N ILE A 152 10.34 1.65 0.05
CA ILE A 152 9.99 0.48 -0.78
C ILE A 152 8.55 -0.03 -0.56
N LEU A 153 7.92 0.33 0.56
CA LEU A 153 6.53 -0.07 0.83
C LEU A 153 5.52 0.64 -0.08
N PHE A 154 5.92 1.75 -0.69
CA PHE A 154 5.03 2.59 -1.47
C PHE A 154 5.01 2.16 -2.95
N PRO A 155 3.81 2.09 -3.57
CA PRO A 155 3.70 1.78 -5.00
C PRO A 155 4.24 2.93 -5.86
N LYS A 156 4.55 2.64 -7.13
CA LYS A 156 5.02 3.67 -8.08
C LYS A 156 4.01 4.77 -8.35
N ASN A 157 2.72 4.43 -8.31
CA ASN A 157 1.63 5.35 -8.61
C ASN A 157 1.02 5.80 -7.29
N LEU A 158 1.47 6.97 -6.82
CA LEU A 158 0.99 7.60 -5.61
C LEU A 158 -0.06 8.65 -5.96
N ASP A 159 -1.05 8.81 -5.10
CA ASP A 159 -1.96 9.93 -5.17
C ASP A 159 -1.28 11.24 -4.70
N ASN A 160 -1.90 12.38 -5.00
CA ASN A 160 -1.31 13.68 -4.70
C ASN A 160 -1.08 13.92 -3.20
N ALA A 161 -1.92 13.35 -2.34
CA ALA A 161 -1.79 13.51 -0.89
C ALA A 161 -0.64 12.63 -0.37
N GLU A 162 -0.53 11.37 -0.81
CA GLU A 162 0.60 10.48 -0.53
C GLU A 162 1.92 11.12 -0.95
N MET A 163 2.00 11.65 -2.17
CA MET A 163 3.20 12.33 -2.67
C MET A 163 3.58 13.53 -1.78
N SER A 164 2.60 14.32 -1.35
CA SER A 164 2.86 15.47 -0.48
C SER A 164 3.32 15.04 0.93
N LEU A 165 2.77 13.97 1.50
CA LEU A 165 3.18 13.48 2.82
C LEU A 165 4.57 12.84 2.77
N LEU A 166 4.82 12.03 1.74
CA LEU A 166 6.12 11.37 1.54
C LEU A 166 7.23 12.37 1.23
N SER A 167 6.97 13.42 0.45
CA SER A 167 7.96 14.46 0.20
C SER A 167 8.38 15.20 1.47
N LYS A 168 7.47 15.45 2.41
CA LYS A 168 7.83 15.99 3.74
C LYS A 168 8.77 15.04 4.49
N ILE A 169 8.46 13.75 4.53
CA ILE A 169 9.29 12.74 5.20
C ILE A 169 10.65 12.61 4.52
N HIS A 170 10.67 12.62 3.19
CA HIS A 170 11.89 12.59 2.40
C HIS A 170 12.78 13.81 2.66
N GLN A 171 12.21 15.01 2.73
CA GLN A 171 12.94 16.23 3.07
C GLN A 171 13.58 16.12 4.46
N LEU A 172 12.86 15.59 5.46
CA LEU A 172 13.42 15.37 6.80
C LEU A 172 14.55 14.33 6.77
N SER A 173 14.41 13.27 5.98
CA SER A 173 15.46 12.27 5.76
C SER A 173 16.69 12.90 5.11
N ASP A 174 16.50 13.74 4.10
CA ASP A 174 17.59 14.41 3.37
C ASP A 174 18.37 15.35 4.29
N GLU A 175 17.69 16.10 5.17
CA GLU A 175 18.34 16.95 6.17
C GLU A 175 19.20 16.16 7.16
N HIS A 176 18.68 15.02 7.63
CA HIS A 176 19.40 14.14 8.55
C HIS A 176 20.60 13.47 7.89
N SER A 177 20.42 12.88 6.70
CA SER A 177 21.52 12.27 5.95
C SER A 177 22.59 13.29 5.57
N ALA A 178 22.19 14.50 5.17
CA ALA A 178 23.11 15.61 4.92
C ALA A 178 23.90 16.00 6.17
N LEU A 179 23.28 15.99 7.37
CA LEU A 179 24.00 16.25 8.62
C LEU A 179 25.04 15.15 8.89
N LEU A 180 24.64 13.89 8.79
CA LEU A 180 25.54 12.77 9.04
C LEU A 180 26.74 12.78 8.09
N GLU A 181 26.53 13.03 6.79
CA GLU A 181 27.62 13.14 5.83
C GLU A 181 28.52 14.35 6.11
N ASP A 182 27.94 15.50 6.46
CA ASP A 182 28.69 16.70 6.79
C ASP A 182 29.63 16.43 7.99
N LEU A 183 29.14 15.74 9.02
CA LEU A 183 29.93 15.35 10.19
C LEU A 183 31.01 14.32 9.83
N ASP A 184 30.71 13.36 8.94
CA ASP A 184 31.68 12.35 8.51
C ASP A 184 32.82 12.98 7.73
N TRP A 185 32.50 13.92 6.86
CA TRP A 185 33.50 14.70 6.14
C TRP A 185 34.37 15.52 7.10
N VAL A 186 33.78 16.18 8.12
CA VAL A 186 34.57 16.92 9.11
C VAL A 186 35.52 15.99 9.86
N ILE A 187 35.05 14.84 10.34
CA ILE A 187 35.89 13.85 11.05
C ILE A 187 36.99 13.30 10.15
N SER A 188 36.63 12.89 8.93
CA SER A 188 37.52 12.19 8.01
C SER A 188 38.52 13.13 7.35
N GLY A 189 38.10 14.33 6.96
CA GLY A 189 38.86 15.24 6.12
C GLY A 189 39.64 16.30 6.88
N VAL A 190 39.12 16.85 7.98
CA VAL A 190 39.66 18.12 8.52
C VAL A 190 39.98 18.06 10.01
N ALA A 191 39.10 17.50 10.84
CA ALA A 191 39.28 17.47 12.28
C ALA A 191 40.45 16.60 12.75
N SER A 192 40.82 15.60 11.94
CA SER A 192 41.90 14.63 12.17
C SER A 192 43.30 15.19 11.90
N HIS A 193 43.44 16.31 11.19
CA HIS A 193 44.74 16.89 10.87
C HIS A 193 45.31 17.67 12.07
N ASN A 194 46.58 17.41 12.38
CA ASN A 194 47.34 18.14 13.39
C ASN A 194 48.04 19.34 12.72
N GLY A 195 47.80 20.55 13.22
CA GLY A 195 48.41 21.77 12.69
C GLY A 195 47.62 23.02 13.06
N ASN A 196 48.21 24.19 12.79
CA ASN A 196 47.49 25.46 12.86
C ASN A 196 46.81 25.76 11.51
N PHE A 197 45.94 26.77 11.49
CA PHE A 197 45.22 27.14 10.28
C PHE A 197 46.14 27.49 9.11
N GLU A 198 47.21 28.27 9.33
CA GLU A 198 48.14 28.69 8.28
C GLU A 198 48.79 27.51 7.56
N MET A 199 49.08 26.41 8.27
CA MET A 199 49.64 25.20 7.67
C MET A 199 48.63 24.39 6.85
N LEU A 200 47.33 24.51 7.15
CA LEU A 200 46.28 23.64 6.59
C LEU A 200 45.30 24.39 5.69
N LYS A 201 45.44 25.71 5.55
CA LYS A 201 44.53 26.61 4.86
C LYS A 201 44.16 26.12 3.45
N ASP A 202 45.16 25.82 2.63
CA ASP A 202 44.93 25.40 1.24
C ASP A 202 44.20 24.04 1.18
N ASN A 203 44.54 23.11 2.08
CA ASN A 203 43.87 21.82 2.19
C ASN A 203 42.41 21.98 2.62
N TYR A 204 42.15 22.89 3.57
CA TYR A 204 40.78 23.17 4.04
C TYR A 204 39.93 23.81 2.94
N ILE A 205 40.48 24.78 2.20
CA ILE A 205 39.78 25.40 1.08
C ILE A 205 39.49 24.35 0.00
N SER A 206 40.53 23.65 -0.47
CA SER A 206 40.39 22.67 -1.55
C SER A 206 39.46 21.53 -1.17
N GLY A 207 39.63 20.94 0.02
CA GLY A 207 38.81 19.83 0.48
C GLY A 207 37.34 20.23 0.70
N THR A 208 37.08 21.46 1.17
CA THR A 208 35.71 21.95 1.36
C THR A 208 35.01 22.17 0.01
N GLU A 209 35.70 22.76 -0.98
CA GLU A 209 35.11 22.99 -2.30
C GLU A 209 34.95 21.68 -3.09
N GLU A 210 35.87 20.72 -2.95
CA GLU A 210 35.73 19.39 -3.53
C GLU A 210 34.50 18.67 -2.97
N TYR A 211 34.36 18.65 -1.64
CA TYR A 211 33.19 18.07 -0.98
C TYR A 211 31.88 18.73 -1.39
N ARG A 212 31.86 20.06 -1.47
CA ARG A 212 30.72 20.83 -1.98
C ARG A 212 30.36 20.39 -3.39
N ASN A 213 31.32 20.32 -4.30
CA ASN A 213 31.06 19.95 -5.69
C ASN A 213 30.52 18.53 -5.83
N GLU A 214 30.97 17.60 -4.99
CA GLU A 214 30.46 16.23 -4.94
C GLU A 214 29.01 16.17 -4.43
N LYS A 215 28.68 16.95 -3.38
CA LYS A 215 27.43 16.78 -2.61
C LYS A 215 26.35 17.83 -2.86
N ILE A 216 26.61 18.89 -3.62
CA ILE A 216 25.67 20.02 -3.82
C ILE A 216 24.30 19.59 -4.37
N ASN A 217 24.25 18.53 -5.17
CA ASN A 217 23.01 18.00 -5.76
C ASN A 217 22.51 16.71 -5.08
N GLY A 218 23.15 16.30 -3.98
CA GLY A 218 22.89 14.99 -3.35
C GLY A 218 21.62 14.96 -2.49
N TYR A 219 21.23 16.09 -1.89
CA TYR A 219 20.17 16.15 -0.88
C TYR A 219 19.32 17.42 -1.03
N GLN A 220 18.01 17.32 -0.80
CA GLN A 220 17.11 18.46 -0.78
C GLN A 220 17.08 19.12 0.61
N THR A 221 18.12 19.89 0.92
CA THR A 221 18.26 20.57 2.21
C THR A 221 17.82 22.03 2.16
N THR A 222 17.14 22.46 3.22
CA THR A 222 16.82 23.85 3.56
C THR A 222 17.79 24.44 4.58
N SER A 223 18.44 23.60 5.39
CA SER A 223 19.48 24.04 6.33
C SER A 223 20.78 24.42 5.61
N LYS A 224 21.54 25.33 6.24
CA LYS A 224 22.91 25.63 5.80
C LYS A 224 23.76 24.37 5.89
N ARG A 225 24.46 24.05 4.82
CA ARG A 225 25.40 22.93 4.75
C ARG A 225 26.75 23.33 5.33
N ILE A 226 27.50 22.32 5.80
CA ILE A 226 28.75 22.56 6.52
C ILE A 226 29.76 23.40 5.71
N TRP A 227 29.83 23.23 4.39
CA TRP A 227 30.73 24.01 3.54
C TRP A 227 30.39 25.50 3.52
N GLU A 228 29.11 25.88 3.62
CA GLU A 228 28.67 27.28 3.68
C GLU A 228 29.08 27.91 5.00
N ILE A 229 28.91 27.16 6.09
CA ILE A 229 29.30 27.57 7.45
C ILE A 229 30.82 27.73 7.51
N ILE A 230 31.58 26.76 7.02
CA ILE A 230 33.05 26.82 6.97
C ILE A 230 33.53 28.03 6.17
N LYS A 231 32.91 28.30 5.03
CA LYS A 231 33.23 29.47 4.20
C LYS A 231 32.97 30.79 4.94
N PHE A 232 31.89 30.86 5.73
CA PHE A 232 31.60 32.03 6.58
C PHE A 232 32.72 32.28 7.61
N TYR A 233 33.31 31.22 8.17
CA TYR A 233 34.49 31.31 9.05
C TYR A 233 35.83 31.38 8.31
N ASN A 234 35.83 31.82 7.05
CA ASN A 234 37.03 31.95 6.20
C ASN A 234 37.85 30.66 6.11
N TYR A 235 37.19 29.50 6.10
CA TYR A 235 37.79 28.17 6.10
C TYR A 235 38.65 27.85 7.34
N ASN A 236 38.63 28.69 8.38
CA ASN A 236 39.38 28.47 9.61
C ASN A 236 38.66 27.50 10.54
N ILE A 237 38.71 26.22 10.18
CA ILE A 237 38.07 25.12 10.91
C ILE A 237 38.81 24.82 12.22
N CYS A 238 40.12 25.06 12.30
CA CYS A 238 40.90 24.83 13.52
C CYS A 238 40.40 25.68 14.68
N ASP A 239 40.25 26.98 14.46
CA ASP A 239 39.96 27.93 15.54
C ASP A 239 38.45 28.09 15.77
N ASN A 240 37.62 27.86 14.74
CA ASN A 240 36.18 28.05 14.80
C ASN A 240 35.38 26.74 14.86
N ARG A 241 36.06 25.61 15.10
CA ARG A 241 35.45 24.27 15.09
C ARG A 241 34.14 24.19 15.86
N LYS A 242 34.17 24.67 17.11
CA LYS A 242 33.00 24.65 17.99
C LYS A 242 31.83 25.37 17.34
N ASN A 243 32.04 26.61 16.88
CA ASN A 243 30.99 27.42 16.26
C ASN A 243 30.48 26.79 14.97
N ILE A 244 31.36 26.19 14.17
CA ILE A 244 31.00 25.50 12.92
C ILE A 244 30.09 24.29 13.20
N ILE A 245 30.46 23.46 14.17
CA ILE A 245 29.67 22.28 14.55
C ILE A 245 28.36 22.69 15.23
N ASP A 246 28.40 23.62 16.18
CA ASP A 246 27.22 24.14 16.85
C ASP A 246 26.21 24.71 15.83
N GLU A 247 26.67 25.54 14.88
CA GLU A 247 25.80 26.10 13.83
C GLU A 247 25.23 25.02 12.90
N ARG A 248 26.01 23.99 12.57
CA ARG A 248 25.49 22.86 11.78
C ARG A 248 24.46 22.05 12.57
N MET A 249 24.69 21.84 13.86
CA MET A 249 23.80 21.08 14.74
C MET A 249 22.46 21.77 15.01
N LEU A 250 22.35 23.10 14.82
CA LEU A 250 21.06 23.80 14.86
C LEU A 250 20.05 23.27 13.82
N SER A 251 20.53 22.65 12.73
CA SER A 251 19.65 21.99 11.75
C SER A 251 18.80 20.87 12.34
N THR A 252 19.20 20.28 13.47
CA THR A 252 18.42 19.24 14.17
C THR A 252 17.05 19.71 14.63
N GLU A 253 16.83 21.03 14.77
CA GLU A 253 15.51 21.59 15.05
C GLU A 253 14.51 21.34 13.91
N LEU A 254 14.99 21.32 12.65
CA LEU A 254 14.17 21.11 11.46
C LEU A 254 13.62 19.68 11.40
N PHE A 255 14.45 18.69 11.75
CA PHE A 255 14.07 17.28 11.87
C PHE A 255 13.94 16.84 13.33
N SER A 256 13.44 17.73 14.18
CA SER A 256 13.10 17.38 15.55
C SER A 256 12.12 16.21 15.62
N PHE A 257 12.16 15.46 16.72
CA PHE A 257 11.24 14.35 16.96
C PHE A 257 9.76 14.76 16.80
N ALA A 258 9.40 15.99 17.17
CA ALA A 258 8.05 16.50 17.02
C ALA A 258 7.63 16.62 15.54
N ASN A 259 8.51 17.14 14.68
CA ASN A 259 8.23 17.27 13.25
C ASN A 259 8.14 15.91 12.56
N LEU A 260 9.06 14.99 12.90
CA LEU A 260 9.03 13.60 12.41
C LEU A 260 7.76 12.88 12.85
N GLN A 261 7.44 12.92 14.14
CA GLN A 261 6.26 12.28 14.68
C GLN A 261 4.99 12.82 14.01
N LYS A 262 4.90 14.14 13.81
CA LYS A 262 3.77 14.76 13.12
C LYS A 262 3.65 14.27 11.69
N ALA A 263 4.74 14.29 10.91
CA ALA A 263 4.73 13.85 9.52
C ALA A 263 4.35 12.36 9.39
N ILE A 264 4.90 11.51 10.26
CA ILE A 264 4.58 10.07 10.32
C ILE A 264 3.12 9.84 10.72
N SER A 265 2.61 10.58 11.71
CA SER A 265 1.22 10.43 12.15
C SER A 265 0.23 10.87 11.06
N GLU A 266 0.52 11.96 10.35
CA GLU A 266 -0.27 12.41 9.20
C GLU A 266 -0.34 11.32 8.11
N LEU A 267 0.78 10.66 7.81
CA LEU A 267 0.86 9.55 6.85
C LEU A 267 0.05 8.33 7.32
N ILE A 268 0.23 7.87 8.56
CA ILE A 268 -0.49 6.71 9.09
C ILE A 268 -2.00 6.96 9.06
N ASN A 269 -2.44 8.13 9.56
CA ASN A 269 -3.86 8.46 9.60
C ASN A 269 -4.48 8.52 8.20
N TYR A 270 -3.75 9.07 7.22
CA TYR A 270 -4.21 9.11 5.83
C TYR A 270 -4.43 7.71 5.27
N GLU A 271 -3.48 6.80 5.49
CA GLU A 271 -3.60 5.41 5.02
C GLU A 271 -4.72 4.64 5.76
N GLU A 272 -4.86 4.83 7.07
CA GLU A 272 -5.97 4.27 7.84
C GLU A 272 -7.33 4.71 7.29
N ASP A 273 -7.49 6.00 7.01
CA ASP A 273 -8.72 6.54 6.43
C ASP A 273 -8.99 5.96 5.03
N LYS A 274 -7.96 5.81 4.20
CA LYS A 274 -8.04 5.20 2.86
C LYS A 274 -8.50 3.74 2.94
N ILE A 275 -7.94 2.97 3.88
CA ILE A 275 -8.28 1.56 4.09
C ILE A 275 -9.70 1.41 4.66
N SER A 276 -10.11 2.29 5.59
CA SER A 276 -11.44 2.23 6.20
C SER A 276 -12.59 2.40 5.20
N LYS A 277 -12.33 3.03 4.05
CA LYS A 277 -13.31 3.23 2.98
C LYS A 277 -13.61 1.97 2.19
N ILE A 278 -12.71 0.97 2.18
CA ILE A 278 -12.87 -0.30 1.45
C ILE A 278 -14.06 -1.11 2.00
N ILE A 279 -14.26 -1.12 3.32
CA ILE A 279 -15.38 -1.86 3.96
C ILE A 279 -16.71 -1.08 3.88
N LYS A 280 -16.66 0.23 3.67
CA LYS A 280 -17.86 1.10 3.62
C LYS A 280 -18.52 1.14 2.23
N GLN A 281 -17.90 0.51 1.23
CA GLN A 281 -18.46 0.31 -0.11
C GLN A 281 -19.26 -0.99 -0.15
#